data_AF-A0A6A5SDY9-F1
#
_entry.id   AF-A0A6A5SDY9-F1
#
_cell.length_a   1.000
_cell.length_b   1.000
_cell.length_c   1.000
_cell.angle_alpha   90.00
_cell.angle_beta   90.00
_cell.angle_gamma   90.00
#
_symmetry.space_group_name_H-M   'P 1'
#
loop_
_entity.id
_entity.type
_entity.pdbx_description
1 polymer ?
#
loop_
_entity_poly.entity_id
_entity_poly.type
_entity_poly.pdbx_seq_one_letter_code
_entity_poly.pdbx_strand_id
1 'polypeptide(L)'
;MFRLLSSHYKKGLSTRVQDSQGLLPVKKIDFFSLFWTAWTSSFTQDHILQAFKSCGVWPMNPDPVLKKFPPPTPQVPIDPEFVQLKRVTSWKDLQKLFNQVVPNKSSKEAKCLASSLHFLSVQFELVSAENRGLRVSLSGKKKHKVKEAAKINKLALQAVAAEKRGVEKERRKKEKEEKVQKLAQKKRERAEAKLAQPPPKKRKQVSESRSNRPLKKQAVKQSGGHASGVGGVGTNSEPKPDPPPKASRSGRNISLPSKFR
;
A
#
# COMPACT_ATOMS: atom_id res chain seq x y z
N MET A 1 18.65 -17.92 -0.01
CA MET A 1 17.73 -16.84 0.44
C MET A 1 16.42 -17.36 1.01
N PHE A 2 15.53 -17.94 0.20
CA PHE A 2 14.18 -18.30 0.67
C PHE A 2 14.14 -19.37 1.77
N ARG A 3 15.16 -20.24 1.84
CA ARG A 3 15.34 -21.17 2.97
C ARG A 3 15.61 -20.46 4.31
N LEU A 4 16.35 -19.34 4.28
CA LEU A 4 16.57 -18.53 5.48
C LEU A 4 15.26 -17.87 5.90
N LEU A 5 14.53 -17.29 4.94
CA LEU A 5 13.21 -16.70 5.19
C LEU A 5 12.25 -17.68 5.85
N SER A 6 12.13 -18.91 5.32
CA SER A 6 11.25 -19.92 5.92
C SER A 6 11.71 -20.34 7.31
N SER A 7 13.01 -20.46 7.55
CA SER A 7 13.58 -20.77 8.87
C SER A 7 13.28 -19.67 9.90
N HIS A 8 13.57 -18.42 9.56
CA HIS A 8 13.30 -17.27 10.44
C HIS A 8 11.81 -17.10 10.71
N TYR A 9 10.97 -17.30 9.69
CA TYR A 9 9.52 -17.26 9.84
C TYR A 9 9.00 -18.40 10.74
N LYS A 10 9.50 -19.63 10.56
CA LYS A 10 9.18 -20.77 11.44
C LYS A 10 9.58 -20.47 12.88
N LYS A 11 10.77 -19.92 13.11
CA LYS A 11 11.23 -19.50 14.44
C LYS A 11 10.30 -18.44 15.04
N GLY A 12 9.94 -17.42 14.27
CA GLY A 12 9.01 -16.36 14.71
C GLY A 12 7.62 -16.90 15.07
N LEU A 13 7.12 -17.87 14.31
CA LEU A 13 5.88 -18.57 14.63
C LEU A 13 6.00 -19.36 15.94
N SER A 14 7.05 -20.15 16.11
CA SER A 14 7.28 -20.92 17.34
C SER A 14 7.38 -20.02 18.56
N THR A 15 8.17 -18.94 18.49
CA THR A 15 8.29 -17.95 19.58
C THR A 15 6.94 -17.33 19.90
N ARG A 16 6.15 -16.96 18.88
CA ARG A 16 4.82 -16.41 19.11
C ARG A 16 3.88 -17.39 19.81
N VAL A 17 3.90 -18.67 19.41
CA VAL A 17 3.07 -19.70 20.04
C VAL A 17 3.50 -19.91 21.49
N GLN A 18 4.81 -19.87 21.77
CA GLN A 18 5.34 -19.93 23.13
C GLN A 18 4.93 -18.69 23.95
N ASP A 19 5.09 -17.49 23.41
CA ASP A 19 4.74 -16.23 24.07
C ASP A 19 3.25 -16.12 24.38
N SER A 20 2.40 -16.71 23.54
CA SER A 20 0.95 -16.74 23.76
C SER A 20 0.49 -17.97 24.54
N GLN A 21 1.39 -18.92 24.81
CA GLN A 21 1.07 -20.27 25.33
C GLN A 21 -0.03 -20.98 24.52
N GLY A 22 -0.19 -20.65 23.24
CA GLY A 22 -1.31 -21.12 22.43
C GLY A 22 -2.68 -20.52 22.76
N LEU A 23 -2.79 -19.63 23.74
CA LEU A 23 -4.05 -18.97 24.13
C LEU A 23 -4.58 -18.00 23.06
N LEU A 24 -3.70 -17.50 22.19
CA LEU A 24 -4.06 -16.61 21.10
C LEU A 24 -3.92 -17.31 19.75
N PRO A 25 -5.02 -17.46 18.99
CA PRO A 25 -4.94 -18.01 17.64
C PRO A 25 -4.14 -17.06 16.74
N VAL A 26 -3.36 -17.63 15.83
CA VAL A 26 -2.64 -16.87 14.80
C VAL A 26 -3.65 -16.40 13.77
N LYS A 27 -3.85 -15.08 13.65
CA LYS A 27 -4.77 -14.50 12.67
C LYS A 27 -4.00 -14.02 11.44
N LYS A 28 -4.70 -13.88 10.30
CA LYS A 28 -4.11 -13.33 9.05
C LYS A 28 -3.46 -11.95 9.24
N ILE A 29 -3.96 -11.14 10.16
CA ILE A 29 -3.42 -9.82 10.49
C ILE A 29 -2.03 -9.89 11.15
N ASP A 30 -1.66 -11.03 11.71
CA ASP A 30 -0.35 -11.28 12.29
C ASP A 30 0.71 -11.70 11.28
N PHE A 31 0.25 -12.20 10.11
CA PHE A 31 1.11 -12.65 9.02
C PHE A 31 2.13 -11.57 8.67
N PHE A 32 1.67 -10.34 8.41
CA PHE A 32 2.56 -9.28 7.92
C PHE A 32 3.64 -8.93 8.94
N SER A 33 3.30 -8.84 10.23
CA SER A 33 4.29 -8.54 11.27
C SER A 33 5.36 -9.64 11.38
N LEU A 34 4.93 -10.91 11.37
CA LEU A 34 5.85 -12.06 11.44
C LEU A 34 6.67 -12.21 10.15
N PHE A 35 6.04 -11.97 9.01
CA PHE A 35 6.69 -12.00 7.71
C PHE A 35 7.72 -10.89 7.59
N TRP A 36 7.37 -9.67 7.98
CA TRP A 36 8.25 -8.51 7.87
C TRP A 36 9.48 -8.65 8.75
N THR A 37 9.34 -9.14 9.99
CA THR A 37 10.48 -9.41 10.88
C THR A 37 11.38 -10.52 10.35
N ALA A 38 10.79 -11.59 9.81
CA ALA A 38 11.55 -12.65 9.16
C ALA A 38 12.24 -12.15 7.89
N TRP A 39 11.58 -11.31 7.10
CA TRP A 39 12.09 -10.71 5.88
C TRP A 39 13.31 -9.84 6.17
N THR A 40 13.21 -8.89 7.09
CA THR A 40 14.33 -8.00 7.44
C THR A 40 15.52 -8.76 8.01
N SER A 41 15.28 -9.87 8.73
CA SER A 41 16.34 -10.73 9.25
C SER A 41 17.00 -11.60 8.16
N SER A 42 16.25 -11.98 7.14
CA SER A 42 16.72 -12.91 6.10
C SER A 42 17.38 -12.20 4.92
N PHE A 43 16.87 -11.02 4.54
CA PHE A 43 17.39 -10.23 3.42
C PHE A 43 18.39 -9.18 3.92
N THR A 44 19.44 -9.64 4.60
CA THR A 44 20.60 -8.82 4.97
C THR A 44 21.63 -8.82 3.84
N GLN A 45 22.48 -7.80 3.79
CA GLN A 45 23.54 -7.70 2.79
C GLN A 45 24.40 -8.96 2.73
N ASP A 46 24.78 -9.52 3.88
CA ASP A 46 25.60 -10.73 3.95
C ASP A 46 24.91 -11.95 3.34
N HIS A 47 23.64 -12.17 3.69
CA HIS A 47 22.86 -13.27 3.13
C HIS A 47 22.63 -13.10 1.63
N ILE A 48 22.43 -11.87 1.16
CA ILE A 48 22.30 -11.53 -0.27
C ILE A 48 23.62 -11.85 -1.00
N LEU A 49 24.75 -11.39 -0.50
CA LEU A 49 26.07 -11.68 -1.07
C LEU A 49 26.36 -13.17 -1.07
N GLN A 50 26.05 -13.89 0.01
CA GLN A 50 26.22 -15.34 0.08
C GLN A 50 25.34 -16.09 -0.92
N ALA A 51 24.11 -15.61 -1.14
CA ALA A 51 23.24 -16.18 -2.15
C ALA A 51 23.74 -15.93 -3.56
N PHE A 52 24.26 -14.74 -3.87
CA PHE A 52 24.88 -14.48 -5.18
C PHE A 52 26.14 -15.31 -5.40
N LYS A 53 26.99 -15.47 -4.37
CA LYS A 53 28.12 -16.40 -4.39
C LYS A 53 27.66 -17.83 -4.70
N SER A 54 26.55 -18.28 -4.11
CA SER A 54 26.02 -19.63 -4.28
C SER A 54 25.25 -19.84 -5.59
N CYS A 55 24.63 -18.81 -6.14
CA CYS A 55 23.79 -18.92 -7.35
C CYS A 55 24.62 -18.97 -8.65
N GLY A 56 25.96 -18.92 -8.58
CA GLY A 56 26.81 -19.04 -9.76
C GLY A 56 26.48 -18.02 -10.85
N VAL A 57 25.96 -16.85 -10.47
CA VAL A 57 25.66 -15.79 -11.44
C VAL A 57 26.97 -15.05 -11.69
N TRP A 58 27.44 -15.21 -12.92
CA TRP A 58 28.62 -14.55 -13.50
C TRP A 58 28.63 -13.04 -13.18
N PRO A 59 29.80 -12.43 -12.90
CA PRO A 59 31.15 -12.95 -13.14
C PRO A 59 31.65 -13.86 -12.02
N MET A 60 32.46 -14.85 -12.43
CA MET A 60 33.15 -15.81 -11.56
C MET A 60 34.04 -15.15 -10.48
N ASN A 61 34.31 -13.84 -10.57
CA ASN A 61 35.17 -13.10 -9.65
C ASN A 61 34.43 -11.93 -8.96
N PRO A 62 34.15 -12.01 -7.64
CA PRO A 62 33.45 -10.97 -6.88
C PRO A 62 34.34 -9.80 -6.41
N ASP A 63 35.67 -9.92 -6.55
CA ASP A 63 36.65 -8.95 -6.06
C ASP A 63 36.45 -7.50 -6.56
N PRO A 64 36.00 -7.23 -7.81
CA PRO A 64 35.77 -5.86 -8.26
C PRO A 64 34.64 -5.14 -7.52
N VAL A 65 33.71 -5.89 -6.92
CA VAL A 65 32.57 -5.35 -6.15
C VAL A 65 32.96 -5.16 -4.69
N LEU A 66 33.70 -6.11 -4.12
CA LEU A 66 34.12 -6.08 -2.72
C LEU A 66 35.13 -4.96 -2.42
N LYS A 67 35.98 -4.58 -3.39
CA LYS A 67 36.93 -3.46 -3.27
C LYS A 67 36.28 -2.08 -3.12
N LYS A 68 34.97 -1.95 -3.36
CA LYS A 68 34.25 -0.67 -3.29
C LYS A 68 33.73 -0.33 -1.89
N PHE A 69 33.78 -1.28 -0.94
CA PHE A 69 33.33 -1.07 0.43
C PHE A 69 34.54 -0.97 1.37
N PRO A 70 34.66 0.09 2.19
CA PRO A 70 35.71 0.16 3.19
C PRO A 70 35.50 -0.92 4.28
N PRO A 71 36.57 -1.52 4.83
CA PRO A 71 36.46 -2.52 5.89
C PRO A 71 35.90 -1.90 7.19
N PRO A 72 35.09 -2.61 7.99
CA PRO A 72 34.60 -2.12 9.26
C PRO A 72 35.75 -1.91 10.25
N THR A 73 35.79 -0.71 10.86
CA THR A 73 36.71 -0.38 11.95
C THR A 73 36.49 -1.31 13.15
N PRO A 74 37.56 -1.90 13.75
CA PRO A 74 37.42 -2.69 14.97
C PRO A 74 36.92 -1.82 16.12
N GLN A 75 35.86 -2.25 16.80
CA GLN A 75 35.44 -1.61 18.04
C GLN A 75 36.29 -2.11 19.20
N VAL A 76 36.82 -1.17 19.97
CA VAL A 76 37.53 -1.41 21.23
C VAL A 76 36.54 -1.97 22.26
N PRO A 77 36.91 -3.01 23.05
CA PRO A 77 36.12 -3.42 24.20
C PRO A 77 36.13 -2.32 25.24
N ILE A 78 34.96 -1.72 25.48
CA ILE A 78 34.75 -0.88 26.66
C ILE A 78 34.40 -1.85 27.79
N ASP A 79 35.33 -2.05 28.72
CA ASP A 79 35.07 -2.66 30.02
C ASP A 79 34.31 -1.66 30.90
N PRO A 80 33.05 -1.95 31.28
CA PRO A 80 32.32 -1.14 32.24
C PRO A 80 32.32 -1.90 33.58
N GLU A 81 33.44 -1.81 34.29
CA GLU A 81 33.51 -2.30 35.66
C GLU A 81 33.11 -1.18 36.62
N PHE A 82 32.04 -1.43 37.39
CA PHE A 82 31.48 -0.61 38.49
C PHE A 82 30.71 0.66 38.04
N VAL A 83 29.45 0.94 38.38
CA VAL A 83 28.64 0.65 39.58
C VAL A 83 27.15 0.67 39.21
N GLN A 84 26.56 -0.50 39.10
CA GLN A 84 25.17 -0.72 39.47
C GLN A 84 25.20 -2.08 40.16
N LEU A 85 24.54 -2.24 41.32
CA LEU A 85 24.28 -3.57 41.90
C LEU A 85 23.88 -4.49 40.75
N LYS A 86 24.82 -5.33 40.28
CA LYS A 86 24.62 -6.16 39.10
C LYS A 86 23.52 -7.10 39.51
N ARG A 87 22.28 -6.84 39.07
CA ARG A 87 21.18 -7.77 39.27
C ARG A 87 21.65 -9.03 38.56
N VAL A 88 22.08 -10.01 39.34
CA VAL A 88 22.66 -11.24 38.80
C VAL A 88 21.49 -12.03 38.23
N THR A 89 21.20 -11.81 36.95
CA THR A 89 20.06 -12.45 36.27
C THR A 89 20.44 -13.80 35.69
N SER A 90 21.73 -14.06 35.46
CA SER A 90 22.19 -15.30 34.85
C SER A 90 22.73 -16.24 35.91
N TRP A 91 22.36 -17.53 35.81
CA TRP A 91 22.91 -18.58 36.66
C TRP A 91 24.44 -18.60 36.64
N LYS A 92 25.08 -18.35 35.49
CA LYS A 92 26.55 -18.37 35.37
C LYS A 92 27.22 -17.31 36.23
N ASP A 93 26.62 -16.13 36.34
CA ASP A 93 27.14 -15.06 37.17
C ASP A 93 26.89 -15.34 38.66
N LEU A 94 25.73 -15.93 39.00
CA LEU A 94 25.44 -16.40 40.37
C LEU A 94 26.41 -17.50 40.78
N GLN A 95 26.73 -18.41 39.88
CA GLN A 95 27.67 -19.50 40.11
C GLN A 95 29.10 -18.99 40.30
N LYS A 96 29.53 -17.99 39.53
CA LYS A 96 30.83 -17.33 39.73
C LYS A 96 30.90 -16.68 41.11
N LEU A 97 29.87 -15.94 41.50
CA LEU A 97 29.80 -15.29 42.82
C LEU A 97 29.76 -16.32 43.95
N PHE A 98 28.96 -17.37 43.81
CA PHE A 98 28.93 -18.49 44.75
C PHE A 98 30.31 -19.14 44.91
N ASN A 99 31.03 -19.36 43.80
CA ASN A 99 32.37 -19.94 43.80
C ASN A 99 33.43 -19.04 44.41
N GLN A 100 33.22 -17.72 44.42
CA GLN A 100 34.08 -16.72 45.05
C GLN A 100 33.82 -16.60 46.55
N VAL A 101 32.55 -16.64 46.97
CA VAL A 101 32.13 -16.40 48.36
C VAL A 101 32.18 -17.67 49.21
N VAL A 102 31.96 -18.86 48.63
CA VAL A 102 31.90 -20.12 49.38
C VAL A 102 33.23 -20.87 49.29
N PRO A 103 34.02 -20.93 50.39
CA PRO A 103 35.31 -21.61 50.42
C PRO A 103 35.18 -23.14 50.33
N ASN A 104 34.24 -23.76 51.06
CA ASN A 104 34.08 -25.22 51.13
C ASN A 104 32.97 -25.75 50.19
N LYS A 105 33.29 -25.85 48.90
CA LYS A 105 32.37 -26.25 47.82
C LYS A 105 31.89 -27.70 47.90
N SER A 106 32.69 -28.58 48.49
CA SER A 106 32.38 -30.01 48.61
C SER A 106 31.39 -30.32 49.74
N SER A 107 31.18 -29.36 50.65
CA SER A 107 30.26 -29.50 51.79
C SER A 107 28.86 -29.80 51.31
N LYS A 108 28.13 -30.61 52.08
CA LYS A 108 26.75 -30.99 51.75
C LYS A 108 25.84 -29.76 51.68
N GLU A 109 26.05 -28.81 52.59
CA GLU A 109 25.35 -27.53 52.69
C GLU A 109 25.64 -26.64 51.48
N ALA A 110 26.90 -26.56 51.06
CA ALA A 110 27.30 -25.79 49.88
C ALA A 110 26.70 -26.37 48.59
N LYS A 111 26.70 -27.69 48.43
CA LYS A 111 26.04 -28.36 47.30
C LYS A 111 24.53 -28.15 47.31
N CYS A 112 23.90 -28.24 48.48
CA CYS A 112 22.46 -28.00 48.65
C CYS A 112 22.10 -26.55 48.27
N LEU A 113 22.92 -25.59 48.71
CA LEU A 113 22.75 -24.17 48.41
C LEU A 113 22.94 -23.90 46.91
N ALA A 114 23.98 -24.46 46.28
CA ALA A 114 24.20 -24.33 44.84
C ALA A 114 23.03 -24.90 44.02
N SER A 115 22.52 -26.08 44.39
CA SER A 115 21.36 -26.68 43.73
C SER A 115 20.08 -25.85 43.91
N SER A 116 19.85 -25.31 45.11
CA SER A 116 18.70 -24.45 45.39
C SER A 116 18.76 -23.13 44.63
N LEU A 117 19.94 -22.51 44.57
CA LEU A 117 20.18 -21.30 43.77
C LEU A 117 19.97 -21.57 42.28
N HIS A 118 20.45 -22.72 41.77
CA HIS A 118 20.21 -23.11 40.39
C HIS A 118 18.73 -23.28 40.10
N PHE A 119 18.01 -24.02 40.95
CA PHE A 119 16.57 -24.21 40.84
C PHE A 119 15.82 -22.87 40.81
N LEU A 120 16.11 -21.98 41.77
CA LEU A 120 15.47 -20.66 41.83
C LEU A 120 15.80 -19.80 40.60
N SER A 121 17.05 -19.83 40.12
CA SER A 121 17.45 -19.11 38.89
C SER A 121 16.67 -19.59 37.68
N VAL A 122 16.54 -20.91 37.51
CA VAL A 122 15.78 -21.50 36.40
C VAL A 122 14.30 -21.14 36.50
N GLN A 123 13.71 -21.23 37.69
CA GLN A 123 12.31 -20.86 37.92
C GLN A 123 12.07 -19.37 37.62
N PHE A 124 12.98 -18.50 38.07
CA PHE A 124 12.88 -17.08 37.78
C PHE A 124 12.99 -16.78 36.28
N GLU A 125 13.95 -17.39 35.57
CA GLU A 125 14.10 -17.24 34.13
C GLU A 125 12.84 -17.72 33.38
N LEU A 126 12.29 -18.86 33.78
CA LEU A 126 11.08 -19.43 33.20
C LEU A 126 9.88 -18.50 33.38
N VAL A 127 9.60 -18.09 34.63
CA VAL A 127 8.50 -17.18 34.97
C VAL A 127 8.69 -15.81 34.33
N SER A 128 9.92 -15.32 34.21
CA SER A 128 10.24 -14.04 33.56
C SER A 128 10.00 -14.10 32.05
N ALA A 129 10.44 -15.18 31.40
CA ALA A 129 10.18 -15.42 29.98
C ALA A 129 8.68 -15.55 29.70
N GLU A 130 7.96 -16.30 30.54
CA GLU A 130 6.52 -16.46 30.46
C GLU A 130 5.77 -15.13 30.59
N ASN A 131 6.03 -14.38 31.67
CA ASN A 131 5.41 -13.07 31.89
C ASN A 131 5.72 -12.09 30.75
N ARG A 132 6.95 -12.12 30.23
CA ARG A 132 7.34 -11.29 29.08
C ARG A 132 6.53 -11.65 27.84
N GLY A 133 6.43 -12.94 27.50
CA GLY A 133 5.65 -13.44 26.38
C GLY A 133 4.17 -13.07 26.50
N LEU A 134 3.57 -13.32 27.67
CA LEU A 134 2.17 -13.00 27.94
C LEU A 134 1.88 -11.50 27.81
N ARG A 135 2.77 -10.64 28.30
CA ARG A 135 2.65 -9.17 28.15
C ARG A 135 2.70 -8.75 26.69
N VAL A 136 3.62 -9.30 25.90
CA VAL A 136 3.73 -9.03 24.46
C VAL A 136 2.44 -9.47 23.75
N SER A 137 1.99 -10.70 24.01
CA SER A 137 0.75 -11.29 23.49
C SER A 137 -0.48 -10.45 23.82
N LEU A 138 -0.60 -9.98 25.07
CA LEU A 138 -1.71 -9.14 25.52
C LEU A 138 -1.71 -7.77 24.83
N SER A 139 -0.54 -7.17 24.64
CA SER A 139 -0.41 -5.93 23.86
C SER A 139 -0.86 -6.12 22.41
N GLY A 140 -0.52 -7.28 21.81
CA GLY A 140 -0.96 -7.68 20.47
C GLY A 140 -2.49 -7.80 20.39
N LYS A 141 -3.10 -8.49 21.35
CA LYS A 141 -4.57 -8.63 21.44
C LYS A 141 -5.28 -7.28 21.53
N LYS A 142 -4.75 -6.34 22.33
CA LYS A 142 -5.26 -4.97 22.42
C LYS A 142 -5.18 -4.25 21.07
N LYS A 143 -4.04 -4.33 20.39
CA LYS A 143 -3.87 -3.77 19.03
C LYS A 143 -4.86 -4.35 18.03
N HIS A 144 -5.14 -5.66 18.10
CA HIS A 144 -6.15 -6.31 17.25
C HIS A 144 -7.55 -5.75 17.48
N LYS A 145 -7.99 -5.63 18.74
CA LYS A 145 -9.30 -5.07 19.08
C LYS A 145 -9.48 -3.64 18.54
N VAL A 146 -8.46 -2.79 18.69
CA VAL A 146 -8.49 -1.40 18.20
C VAL A 146 -8.61 -1.36 16.67
N LYS A 147 -7.82 -2.19 15.96
CA LYS A 147 -7.88 -2.26 14.49
C LYS A 147 -9.24 -2.78 13.99
N GLU A 148 -9.82 -3.73 14.70
CA GLU A 148 -11.14 -4.30 14.38
C GLU A 148 -12.25 -3.25 14.57
N ALA A 149 -12.24 -2.53 15.69
CA ALA A 149 -13.17 -1.42 15.94
C ALA A 149 -13.01 -0.29 14.89
N ALA A 150 -11.78 0.06 14.53
CA ALA A 150 -11.52 1.07 13.49
C ALA A 150 -12.06 0.64 12.11
N LYS A 151 -11.98 -0.65 11.78
CA LYS A 151 -12.55 -1.19 10.53
C LYS A 151 -14.07 -1.10 10.53
N ILE A 152 -14.73 -1.43 11.64
CA ILE A 152 -16.19 -1.32 11.80
C ILE A 152 -16.63 0.14 11.64
N ASN A 153 -15.97 1.08 12.34
CA ASN A 153 -16.27 2.50 12.23
C ASN A 153 -16.10 3.03 10.80
N LYS A 154 -15.05 2.60 10.09
CA LYS A 154 -14.84 2.98 8.69
C LYS A 154 -15.98 2.49 7.80
N LEU A 155 -16.47 1.27 7.99
CA LEU A 155 -17.60 0.73 7.23
C LEU A 155 -18.91 1.47 7.55
N ALA A 156 -19.17 1.77 8.83
CA ALA A 156 -20.32 2.56 9.24
C ALA A 156 -20.32 3.95 8.60
N LEU A 157 -19.17 4.65 8.62
CA LEU A 157 -19.02 5.95 7.95
C LEU A 157 -19.26 5.87 6.43
N GLN A 158 -18.81 4.79 5.78
CA GLN A 158 -19.06 4.58 4.36
C GLN A 158 -20.53 4.32 4.05
N ALA A 159 -21.23 3.56 4.90
CA ALA A 159 -22.66 3.30 4.76
C ALA A 159 -23.48 4.59 4.88
N VAL A 160 -23.22 5.41 5.91
CA VAL A 160 -23.87 6.72 6.08
C VAL A 160 -23.59 7.64 4.89
N ALA A 161 -22.36 7.65 4.36
CA ALA A 161 -22.03 8.45 3.19
C ALA A 161 -22.76 7.96 1.92
N ALA A 162 -22.95 6.65 1.75
CA ALA A 162 -23.69 6.07 0.64
C ALA A 162 -25.19 6.41 0.72
N GLU A 163 -25.78 6.34 1.92
CA GLU A 163 -27.17 6.72 2.17
C GLU A 163 -27.42 8.19 1.84
N LYS A 164 -26.57 9.10 2.35
CA LYS A 164 -26.65 10.54 2.02
C LYS A 164 -26.59 10.80 0.51
N ARG A 165 -25.73 10.07 -0.22
CA ARG A 165 -25.65 10.14 -1.68
C ARG A 165 -26.91 9.60 -2.36
N GLY A 166 -27.54 8.58 -1.81
CA GLY A 166 -28.82 8.04 -2.28
C GLY A 166 -29.94 9.07 -2.15
N VAL A 167 -30.10 9.65 -0.95
CA VAL A 167 -31.10 10.69 -0.65
C VAL A 167 -30.92 11.91 -1.56
N GLU A 168 -29.68 12.39 -1.74
CA GLU A 168 -29.39 13.52 -2.62
C GLU A 168 -29.74 13.21 -4.09
N LYS A 169 -29.51 11.98 -4.56
CA LYS A 169 -29.92 11.57 -5.92
C LYS A 169 -31.43 11.56 -6.07
N GLU A 170 -32.17 11.08 -5.07
CA GLU A 170 -33.64 11.11 -5.09
C GLU A 170 -34.19 12.54 -5.10
N ARG A 171 -33.64 13.44 -4.27
CA ARG A 171 -34.02 14.85 -4.28
C ARG A 171 -33.82 15.48 -5.65
N ARG A 172 -32.69 15.22 -6.30
CA ARG A 172 -32.41 15.69 -7.67
C ARG A 172 -33.36 15.11 -8.72
N LYS A 173 -33.82 13.87 -8.56
CA LYS A 173 -34.82 13.27 -9.45
C LYS A 173 -36.16 13.96 -9.29
N LYS A 174 -36.63 14.11 -8.04
CA LYS A 174 -37.89 14.81 -7.73
C LYS A 174 -37.89 16.25 -8.25
N GLU A 175 -36.80 16.99 -8.07
CA GLU A 175 -36.67 18.37 -8.59
C GLU A 175 -36.73 18.41 -10.13
N LYS A 176 -36.13 17.44 -10.82
CA LYS A 176 -36.21 17.34 -12.28
C LYS A 176 -37.61 17.00 -12.76
N GLU A 177 -38.28 16.05 -12.10
CA GLU A 177 -39.66 15.67 -12.39
C GLU A 177 -40.61 16.85 -12.19
N GLU A 178 -40.47 17.59 -11.09
CA GLU A 178 -41.26 18.79 -10.81
C GLU A 178 -41.04 19.88 -11.88
N LYS A 179 -39.78 20.12 -12.30
CA LYS A 179 -39.47 21.05 -13.40
C LYS A 179 -40.11 20.62 -14.72
N VAL A 180 -40.09 19.33 -15.04
CA VAL A 180 -40.72 18.79 -16.26
C VAL A 180 -42.25 18.96 -16.19
N GLN A 181 -42.87 18.68 -15.04
CA GLN A 181 -44.30 18.87 -14.83
C GLN A 181 -44.72 20.33 -14.98
N LYS A 182 -43.99 21.27 -14.36
CA LYS A 182 -44.24 22.72 -14.49
C LYS A 182 -44.12 23.19 -15.94
N LEU A 183 -43.10 22.71 -16.67
CA LEU A 183 -42.94 23.04 -18.09
C LEU A 183 -44.07 22.46 -18.95
N ALA A 184 -44.58 21.27 -18.64
CA ALA A 184 -45.71 20.66 -19.33
C ALA A 184 -47.02 21.43 -19.08
N GLN A 185 -47.30 21.83 -17.83
CA GLN A 185 -48.44 22.67 -17.48
C GLN A 185 -48.41 24.01 -18.21
N LYS A 186 -47.27 24.72 -18.17
CA LYS A 186 -47.09 26.00 -18.88
C LYS A 186 -47.28 25.87 -20.40
N LYS A 187 -46.93 24.73 -21.00
CA LYS A 187 -47.19 24.46 -22.42
C LYS A 187 -48.68 24.21 -22.70
N ARG A 188 -49.39 23.51 -21.81
CA ARG A 188 -50.84 23.28 -21.93
C ARG A 188 -51.62 24.59 -21.82
N GLU A 189 -51.33 25.41 -20.81
CA GLU A 189 -51.93 26.74 -20.64
C GLU A 189 -51.71 27.63 -21.86
N ARG A 190 -50.49 27.61 -22.44
CA ARG A 190 -50.19 28.35 -23.67
C ARG A 190 -50.93 27.82 -24.90
N ALA A 191 -51.20 26.53 -24.98
CA ALA A 191 -51.96 25.94 -26.08
C ALA A 191 -53.45 26.31 -25.97
N GLU A 192 -53.99 26.28 -24.75
CA GLU A 192 -55.37 26.65 -24.43
C GLU A 192 -55.63 28.15 -24.66
N ALA A 193 -54.71 29.01 -24.23
CA ALA A 193 -54.75 30.45 -24.50
C ALA A 193 -54.64 30.79 -26.00
N LYS A 194 -54.01 29.93 -26.81
CA LYS A 194 -53.98 30.08 -28.28
C LYS A 194 -55.28 29.62 -28.95
N LEU A 195 -56.00 28.67 -28.36
CA LEU A 195 -57.29 28.22 -28.85
C LEU A 195 -58.42 29.22 -28.53
N ALA A 196 -58.24 30.02 -27.48
CA ALA A 196 -59.17 31.07 -27.06
C ALA A 196 -59.03 32.41 -27.81
N GLN A 197 -58.09 32.56 -28.75
CA GLN A 197 -57.99 33.76 -29.60
C GLN A 197 -58.82 33.62 -30.89
N PRO A 198 -59.63 34.63 -31.29
CA PRO A 198 -60.40 34.60 -32.53
C PRO A 198 -59.50 34.80 -33.77
N PRO A 199 -59.91 34.31 -34.97
CA PRO A 199 -59.05 34.28 -36.15
C PRO A 199 -58.75 35.69 -36.69
N PRO A 200 -57.51 35.95 -37.19
CA PRO A 200 -57.17 37.26 -37.74
C PRO A 200 -57.80 37.46 -39.13
N LYS A 201 -58.42 38.63 -39.33
CA LYS A 201 -58.98 39.06 -40.62
C LYS A 201 -57.86 39.25 -41.65
N LYS A 202 -58.00 38.59 -42.80
CA LYS A 202 -57.12 38.73 -43.97
C LYS A 202 -57.21 40.15 -44.54
N ARG A 203 -56.07 40.80 -44.80
CA ARG A 203 -55.96 41.95 -45.71
C ARG A 203 -54.82 41.69 -46.70
N LYS A 204 -55.18 41.64 -47.99
CA LYS A 204 -54.26 41.59 -49.13
C LYS A 204 -53.60 42.96 -49.29
N GLN A 205 -52.29 43.00 -49.52
CA GLN A 205 -51.68 43.94 -50.45
C GLN A 205 -50.41 43.33 -51.08
N VAL A 206 -50.13 43.83 -52.27
CA VAL A 206 -49.40 43.24 -53.39
C VAL A 206 -47.97 43.82 -53.47
N SER A 207 -47.04 42.99 -53.95
CA SER A 207 -45.73 43.26 -54.58
C SER A 207 -44.79 44.32 -53.99
N GLU A 208 -43.58 43.91 -53.60
CA GLU A 208 -42.41 44.16 -54.47
C GLU A 208 -41.20 43.29 -54.10
N SER A 209 -40.46 42.96 -55.14
CA SER A 209 -39.39 42.00 -55.24
C SER A 209 -38.07 42.58 -54.71
N ARG A 210 -37.32 41.84 -53.89
CA ARG A 210 -35.86 41.76 -54.03
C ARG A 210 -35.26 40.56 -53.30
N SER A 211 -34.55 39.78 -54.11
CA SER A 211 -33.71 38.62 -53.81
C SER A 211 -32.71 38.88 -52.69
N ASN A 212 -32.54 37.91 -51.78
CA ASN A 212 -31.24 37.23 -51.64
C ASN A 212 -31.34 35.94 -50.81
N ARG A 213 -30.98 34.83 -51.46
CA ARG A 213 -30.67 33.53 -50.86
C ARG A 213 -29.30 33.63 -50.17
N PRO A 214 -29.01 32.78 -49.17
CA PRO A 214 -28.19 31.63 -49.56
C PRO A 214 -28.58 30.29 -48.91
N LEU A 215 -28.17 29.26 -49.63
CA LEU A 215 -28.33 27.84 -49.34
C LEU A 215 -27.39 27.34 -48.24
N LYS A 216 -27.86 26.26 -47.58
CA LYS A 216 -27.16 25.14 -46.94
C LYS A 216 -25.64 25.27 -46.75
N LYS A 217 -25.18 25.08 -45.51
CA LYS A 217 -23.85 24.54 -45.20
C LYS A 217 -23.98 23.21 -44.46
N GLN A 218 -23.75 22.13 -45.19
CA GLN A 218 -23.18 20.90 -44.63
C GLN A 218 -21.65 21.03 -44.66
N ALA A 219 -21.02 20.32 -43.73
CA ALA A 219 -19.59 20.33 -43.44
C ALA A 219 -18.72 19.86 -44.62
N VAL A 220 -17.60 20.53 -44.88
CA VAL A 220 -16.40 19.92 -45.46
C VAL A 220 -15.13 20.58 -44.89
N LYS A 221 -14.21 19.69 -44.53
CA LYS A 221 -12.77 19.80 -44.25
C LYS A 221 -12.03 20.93 -45.00
N GLN A 222 -11.04 21.51 -44.34
CA GLN A 222 -9.91 22.20 -44.99
C GLN A 222 -8.58 21.59 -44.52
N SER A 223 -7.98 20.80 -45.40
CA SER A 223 -6.54 20.85 -45.74
C SER A 223 -6.41 21.95 -46.81
N GLY A 224 -5.43 22.85 -46.93
CA GLY A 224 -4.02 22.93 -46.55
C GLY A 224 -3.25 23.57 -47.73
N GLY A 225 -2.36 24.57 -47.47
CA GLY A 225 -1.34 25.15 -48.38
C GLY A 225 -1.80 26.28 -49.35
N HIS A 226 -1.02 27.28 -49.79
CA HIS A 226 0.41 27.64 -49.64
C HIS A 226 0.71 29.01 -50.33
N ALA A 227 1.74 29.76 -49.87
CA ALA A 227 2.72 30.58 -50.65
C ALA A 227 3.60 31.37 -49.64
N SER A 228 4.91 31.59 -49.72
CA SER A 228 6.01 31.24 -50.66
C SER A 228 7.34 31.42 -49.92
N GLY A 229 8.39 30.65 -50.28
CA GLY A 229 9.76 30.88 -49.79
C GLY A 229 10.81 29.78 -50.05
N VAL A 230 11.13 29.53 -51.32
CA VAL A 230 12.46 29.14 -51.91
C VAL A 230 13.13 27.78 -51.58
N GLY A 231 13.27 26.95 -52.64
CA GLY A 231 14.40 26.05 -53.00
C GLY A 231 14.49 24.70 -52.27
N GLY A 232 14.69 23.52 -52.89
CA GLY A 232 14.90 23.06 -54.27
C GLY A 232 15.23 21.54 -54.25
N VAL A 233 14.96 20.84 -55.37
CA VAL A 233 15.47 19.51 -55.81
C VAL A 233 15.02 18.27 -55.01
N GLY A 234 14.09 17.42 -55.51
CA GLY A 234 14.33 16.10 -56.20
C GLY A 234 14.42 14.94 -55.17
N THR A 235 13.76 13.77 -55.18
CA THR A 235 13.17 12.86 -56.19
C THR A 235 12.23 11.81 -55.50
N ASN A 236 11.37 11.14 -56.29
CA ASN A 236 10.33 10.13 -55.99
C ASN A 236 10.61 8.98 -54.98
N SER A 237 9.60 8.60 -54.16
CA SER A 237 9.04 7.22 -54.06
C SER A 237 7.83 7.09 -53.09
N GLU A 238 6.74 6.48 -53.58
CA GLU A 238 5.50 5.87 -53.02
C GLU A 238 5.26 5.71 -51.47
N PRO A 239 4.03 5.93 -50.93
CA PRO A 239 3.71 5.82 -49.49
C PRO A 239 3.03 4.49 -49.06
N LYS A 240 3.46 3.93 -47.92
CA LYS A 240 2.80 2.79 -47.21
C LYS A 240 1.69 3.28 -46.25
N PRO A 241 0.63 2.47 -45.98
CA PRO A 241 -0.47 2.87 -45.08
C PRO A 241 -0.09 2.78 -43.59
N ASP A 242 -0.53 3.78 -42.80
CA ASP A 242 -0.27 3.90 -41.36
C ASP A 242 -0.96 2.81 -40.50
N PRO A 243 -0.31 2.30 -39.43
CA PRO A 243 -0.90 1.31 -38.54
C PRO A 243 -1.93 1.90 -37.55
N PRO A 244 -2.95 1.12 -37.12
CA PRO A 244 -4.03 1.60 -36.27
C PRO A 244 -3.58 1.92 -34.83
N PRO A 245 -4.25 2.87 -34.14
CA PRO A 245 -3.88 3.31 -32.80
C PRO A 245 -4.12 2.22 -31.74
N LYS A 246 -3.12 1.99 -30.89
CA LYS A 246 -3.17 1.01 -29.79
C LYS A 246 -3.98 1.57 -28.62
N ALA A 247 -5.16 0.99 -28.35
CA ALA A 247 -5.99 1.33 -27.20
C ALA A 247 -5.51 0.60 -25.93
N SER A 248 -5.45 1.31 -24.78
CA SER A 248 -5.21 0.67 -23.48
C SER A 248 -6.48 0.02 -22.93
N ARG A 249 -6.30 -0.95 -22.02
CA ARG A 249 -7.37 -1.74 -21.37
C ARG A 249 -8.42 -0.92 -20.59
N SER A 250 -8.21 0.39 -20.43
CA SER A 250 -9.16 1.35 -19.81
C SER A 250 -9.90 2.23 -20.83
N GLY A 251 -9.74 2.01 -22.14
CA GLY A 251 -10.46 2.75 -23.19
C GLY A 251 -10.09 4.23 -23.34
N ARG A 252 -8.94 4.65 -22.80
CA ARG A 252 -8.42 6.01 -23.02
C ARG A 252 -7.41 6.01 -24.14
N ASN A 253 -7.55 6.96 -25.06
CA ASN A 253 -6.57 7.24 -26.09
C ASN A 253 -5.32 7.84 -25.45
N ILE A 254 -4.17 7.23 -25.72
CA ILE A 254 -2.87 7.69 -25.25
C ILE A 254 -2.14 8.21 -26.48
N SER A 255 -1.89 9.52 -26.52
CA SER A 255 -0.97 10.10 -27.50
C SER A 255 0.44 9.97 -26.93
N LEU A 256 1.27 9.13 -27.55
CA LEU A 256 2.68 9.01 -27.20
C LEU A 256 3.46 10.19 -27.82
N PRO A 257 4.29 10.91 -27.06
CA PRO A 257 5.17 11.95 -27.60
C PRO A 257 6.12 11.38 -28.66
N SER A 258 6.46 12.15 -29.70
CA SER A 258 7.28 11.69 -30.85
C SER A 258 8.65 11.11 -30.48
N LYS A 259 9.15 11.43 -29.29
CA LYS A 259 10.39 10.89 -28.71
C LYS A 259 10.34 9.37 -28.48
N PHE A 260 9.14 8.80 -28.45
CA PHE A 260 8.86 7.39 -28.14
C PHE A 260 8.11 6.68 -29.28
N ARG A 261 8.08 7.27 -30.47
CA ARG A 261 7.47 6.67 -31.67
C ARG A 261 8.52 5.95 -32.49
#